data_AF-A0A8J6FGR1-F1
#
_entry.id   AF-A0A8J6FGR1-F1
#
_cell.length_a   1.000
_cell.length_b   1.000
_cell.length_c   1.000
_cell.angle_alpha   90.00
_cell.angle_beta   90.00
_cell.angle_gamma   90.00
#
_symmetry.space_group_name_H-M   'P 1'
#
loop_
_entity.id
_entity.type
_entity.pdbx_description
1 polymer ?
#
loop_
_entity_poly.entity_id
_entity_poly.type
_entity_poly.pdbx_seq_one_letter_code
_entity_poly.pdbx_strand_id
1 'polypeptide(L)'
;EPPLLPQVPIIRLPRPPSPSGRGFDPSSARALAHHNSDAHQKIRSNLRLHFLRSRLASSGLPVTFTLYQRVAVSAERFNACDIEGHNFQVSNLQTPLGVQKEALIRGPDIISYAFHL
;
A
#
# COMPACT_ATOMS: atom_id res chain seq x y z
N GLU A 1 -31.65 -24.31 41.58
CA GLU A 1 -30.27 -24.32 41.04
C GLU A 1 -30.18 -23.39 39.85
N PRO A 2 -29.11 -22.59 39.70
CA PRO A 2 -28.91 -21.82 38.48
C PRO A 2 -28.49 -22.77 37.34
N PRO A 3 -28.87 -22.49 36.08
CA PRO A 3 -28.53 -23.35 34.96
C PRO A 3 -27.03 -23.29 34.65
N LEU A 4 -26.42 -24.45 34.41
CA LEU A 4 -25.02 -24.58 34.01
C LEU A 4 -24.84 -23.99 32.60
N LEU A 5 -24.01 -22.95 32.47
CA LEU A 5 -23.67 -22.36 31.18
C LEU A 5 -22.82 -23.34 30.34
N PRO A 6 -23.00 -23.38 29.01
CA PRO A 6 -22.20 -24.22 28.13
C PRO A 6 -20.72 -23.80 28.17
N GLN A 7 -19.82 -24.78 28.35
CA GLN A 7 -18.38 -24.53 28.34
C GLN A 7 -17.93 -24.08 26.95
N VAL A 8 -17.39 -22.86 26.86
CA VAL A 8 -16.80 -22.33 25.64
C VAL A 8 -15.37 -22.87 25.51
N PRO A 9 -14.98 -23.44 24.36
CA PRO A 9 -13.60 -23.87 24.16
C PRO A 9 -12.67 -22.67 24.23
N ILE A 10 -11.73 -22.69 25.17
CA ILE A 10 -10.68 -21.68 25.27
C ILE A 10 -9.73 -21.91 24.09
N ILE A 11 -9.87 -21.12 23.03
CA ILE A 11 -8.84 -20.97 22.00
C ILE A 11 -7.65 -20.31 22.70
N ARG A 12 -6.61 -21.08 23.00
CA ARG A 12 -5.36 -20.52 23.50
C ARG A 12 -4.70 -19.76 22.36
N LEU A 13 -4.65 -18.44 22.48
CA LEU A 13 -3.84 -17.60 21.61
C LEU A 13 -2.38 -18.13 21.61
N PRO A 14 -1.68 -18.06 20.47
CA PRO A 14 -0.27 -18.45 20.40
C PRO A 14 0.52 -17.74 21.50
N ARG A 15 1.35 -18.50 22.24
CA ARG A 15 2.17 -17.92 23.30
C ARG A 15 3.07 -16.81 22.74
N PRO A 16 3.35 -15.76 23.53
CA PRO A 16 4.29 -14.74 23.12
C PRO A 16 5.68 -15.34 22.87
N PRO A 17 6.52 -14.66 22.07
CA PRO A 17 7.89 -15.08 21.82
C PRO A 17 8.64 -15.32 23.13
N SER A 18 9.04 -16.57 23.40
CA SER A 18 10.06 -16.86 24.40
C SER A 18 11.41 -16.92 23.68
N PRO A 19 12.50 -16.37 24.24
CA PRO A 19 13.85 -16.51 23.69
C PRO A 19 14.30 -17.99 23.57
N SER A 20 13.63 -18.91 24.26
CA SER A 20 13.85 -20.37 24.18
C SER A 20 12.69 -21.14 23.49
N GLY A 21 11.75 -20.43 22.86
CA GLY A 21 10.56 -21.03 22.25
C GLY A 21 10.81 -21.54 20.83
N ARG A 22 10.27 -22.74 20.52
CA ARG A 22 10.23 -23.41 19.20
C ARG A 22 9.69 -22.59 18.01
N GLY A 23 9.30 -21.32 18.21
CA GLY A 23 8.67 -20.47 17.18
C GLY A 23 9.63 -19.56 16.41
N PHE A 24 10.86 -19.39 16.88
CA PHE A 24 11.85 -18.47 16.31
C PHE A 24 13.20 -19.14 16.03
N ASP A 25 13.24 -20.47 16.06
CA ASP A 25 14.44 -21.21 15.68
C ASP A 25 14.74 -20.94 14.19
N PRO A 26 15.87 -20.28 13.86
CA PRO A 26 16.23 -19.96 12.48
C PRO A 26 16.47 -21.22 11.64
N SER A 27 16.71 -22.37 12.28
CA SER A 27 16.82 -23.67 11.62
C SER A 27 15.49 -24.42 11.49
N SER A 28 14.39 -23.89 12.03
CA SER A 28 13.07 -24.53 11.91
C SER A 28 12.58 -24.57 10.46
N ALA A 29 11.83 -25.62 10.10
CA ALA A 29 11.24 -25.75 8.76
C ALA A 29 10.38 -24.52 8.36
N ARG A 30 9.72 -23.87 9.34
CA ARG A 30 9.01 -22.60 9.13
C ARG A 30 9.96 -21.45 8.79
N ALA A 31 11.04 -21.29 9.55
CA ALA A 31 12.03 -20.24 9.29
C ALA A 31 12.73 -20.45 7.94
N LEU A 32 13.11 -21.69 7.62
CA LEU A 32 13.70 -22.06 6.33
C LEU A 32 12.73 -21.84 5.15
N ALA A 33 11.43 -22.10 5.33
CA ALA A 33 10.41 -21.81 4.33
C ALA A 33 10.15 -20.30 4.16
N HIS A 34 10.28 -19.51 5.24
CA HIS A 34 10.20 -18.04 5.22
C HIS A 34 11.51 -17.35 4.88
N HIS A 35 12.61 -18.11 4.74
CA HIS A 35 13.90 -17.66 4.24
C HIS A 35 13.83 -17.36 2.74
N ASN A 36 12.83 -16.56 2.34
CA ASN A 36 12.95 -15.69 1.17
C ASN A 36 14.34 -15.08 1.28
N SER A 37 15.23 -15.40 0.33
CA SER A 37 16.64 -15.05 0.44
C SER A 37 16.79 -13.60 0.91
N ASP A 38 17.68 -13.33 1.86
CA ASP A 38 17.91 -11.96 2.33
C ASP A 38 18.13 -10.99 1.16
N ALA A 39 18.67 -11.49 0.05
CA ALA A 39 18.77 -10.79 -1.21
C ALA A 39 17.41 -10.34 -1.78
N HIS A 40 16.39 -11.20 -1.82
CA HIS A 40 15.04 -10.81 -2.26
C HIS A 40 14.43 -9.72 -1.38
N GLN A 41 14.58 -9.81 -0.05
CA GLN A 41 14.06 -8.77 0.84
C GLN A 41 14.81 -7.45 0.68
N LYS A 42 16.13 -7.48 0.49
CA LYS A 42 16.93 -6.29 0.17
C LYS A 42 16.53 -5.66 -1.16
N ILE A 43 16.28 -6.46 -2.20
CA ILE A 43 15.81 -5.96 -3.50
C ILE A 43 14.42 -5.32 -3.36
N ARG A 44 13.49 -5.99 -2.67
CA ARG A 44 12.14 -5.46 -2.42
C ARG A 44 12.18 -4.14 -1.65
N SER A 45 12.99 -4.05 -0.59
CA SER A 45 13.12 -2.81 0.19
C SER A 45 13.75 -1.69 -0.63
N ASN A 46 14.75 -1.99 -1.46
CA ASN A 46 15.35 -1.01 -2.36
C ASN A 46 14.35 -0.50 -3.41
N LEU A 47 13.62 -1.38 -4.11
CA LEU A 47 12.57 -0.97 -5.04
C LEU A 47 11.47 -0.16 -4.36
N ARG A 48 11.07 -0.55 -3.14
CA ARG A 48 10.08 0.19 -2.37
C ARG A 48 10.58 1.58 -1.99
N LEU A 49 11.84 1.73 -1.60
CA LEU A 49 12.45 3.04 -1.32
C LEU A 49 12.37 3.95 -2.55
N HIS A 50 12.72 3.44 -3.74
CA HIS A 50 12.66 4.22 -4.97
C HIS A 50 11.22 4.60 -5.35
N PHE A 51 10.27 3.67 -5.22
CA PHE A 51 8.84 3.95 -5.42
C PHE A 51 8.31 5.04 -4.48
N LEU A 52 8.66 4.99 -3.19
CA LEU A 52 8.24 6.00 -2.23
C LEU A 52 8.89 7.36 -2.49
N ARG A 53 10.16 7.37 -2.92
CA ARG A 53 10.87 8.60 -3.30
C ARG A 53 10.28 9.25 -4.55
N SER A 54 9.95 8.48 -5.59
CA SER A 54 9.34 9.04 -6.81
C SER A 54 8.00 9.69 -6.51
N ARG A 55 7.21 9.07 -5.63
CA ARG A 55 5.94 9.62 -5.16
C ARG A 55 6.11 10.89 -4.31
N LEU A 56 7.09 10.91 -3.40
CA LEU A 56 7.40 12.12 -2.64
C LEU A 56 7.79 13.25 -3.59
N ALA A 57 8.57 12.94 -4.62
CA ALA A 57 9.04 13.91 -5.58
C ALA A 57 7.91 14.48 -6.47
N SER A 58 6.81 13.73 -6.71
CA SER A 58 5.65 14.27 -7.42
C SER A 58 4.80 15.23 -6.58
N SER A 59 5.00 15.29 -5.26
CA SER A 59 4.22 16.16 -4.36
C SER A 59 4.36 17.63 -4.74
N GLY A 60 3.22 18.29 -4.94
CA GLY A 60 3.18 19.70 -5.33
C GLY A 60 3.29 19.96 -6.83
N LEU A 61 3.63 18.94 -7.63
CA LEU A 61 3.87 19.10 -9.07
C LEU A 61 2.59 18.85 -9.89
N PRO A 62 2.50 19.45 -11.08
CA PRO A 62 1.49 19.09 -12.06
C PRO A 62 1.65 17.63 -12.49
N VAL A 63 0.53 16.94 -12.61
CA VAL A 63 0.51 15.51 -12.95
C VAL A 63 -0.57 15.25 -14.00
N THR A 64 -0.28 14.38 -14.94
CA THR A 64 -1.25 13.90 -15.94
C THR A 64 -1.55 12.43 -15.69
N PHE A 65 -2.82 12.09 -15.65
CA PHE A 65 -3.31 10.72 -15.54
C PHE A 65 -3.91 10.28 -16.87
N THR A 66 -3.56 9.07 -17.27
CA THR A 66 -4.27 8.35 -18.33
C THR A 66 -5.20 7.36 -17.67
N LEU A 67 -6.49 7.50 -17.92
CA LEU A 67 -7.55 6.67 -17.37
C LEU A 67 -8.08 5.70 -18.45
N TYR A 68 -8.96 4.80 -18.06
CA TYR A 68 -9.70 3.97 -19.01
C TYR A 68 -10.49 4.82 -20.03
N GLN A 69 -10.91 4.16 -21.12
CA GLN A 69 -11.67 4.79 -22.21
C GLN A 69 -10.93 5.93 -22.92
N ARG A 70 -9.58 5.90 -22.92
CA ARG A 70 -8.70 6.90 -23.56
C ARG A 70 -8.91 8.32 -23.02
N VAL A 71 -9.31 8.45 -21.75
CA VAL A 71 -9.46 9.75 -21.10
C VAL A 71 -8.12 10.15 -20.49
N ALA A 72 -7.63 11.33 -20.85
CA ALA A 72 -6.50 11.96 -20.17
C ALA A 72 -7.02 13.14 -19.33
N VAL A 73 -6.60 13.19 -18.08
CA VAL A 73 -6.92 14.29 -17.17
C VAL A 73 -5.63 14.83 -16.57
N SER A 74 -5.57 16.14 -16.38
CA SER A 74 -4.39 16.80 -15.81
C SER A 74 -4.80 17.51 -14.53
N ALA A 75 -4.04 17.32 -13.47
CA ALA A 75 -4.19 18.10 -12.25
C ALA A 75 -3.03 19.08 -12.14
N GLU A 76 -3.34 20.29 -11.68
CA GLU A 76 -2.34 21.33 -11.44
C GLU A 76 -1.40 20.94 -10.30
N ARG A 77 -1.91 20.23 -9.29
CA ARG A 77 -1.12 19.83 -8.12
C ARG A 77 -1.47 18.42 -7.66
N PHE A 78 -0.47 17.55 -7.60
CA PHE A 78 -0.54 16.31 -6.84
C PHE A 78 -0.35 16.58 -5.34
N ASN A 79 -1.30 16.14 -4.50
CA ASN A 79 -1.25 16.38 -3.05
C ASN A 79 -0.71 15.16 -2.31
N ALA A 80 -1.37 14.02 -2.47
CA ALA A 80 -1.04 12.81 -1.73
C ALA A 80 -1.59 11.57 -2.45
N CYS A 81 -1.14 10.38 -2.02
CA CYS A 81 -1.84 9.14 -2.30
C CYS A 81 -1.86 8.21 -1.07
N ASP A 82 -2.54 7.08 -1.11
CA ASP A 82 -2.36 6.03 -0.11
C ASP A 82 -1.00 5.35 -0.27
N ILE A 83 -0.48 4.70 0.77
CA ILE A 83 0.87 4.11 0.78
C ILE A 83 1.11 3.11 -0.37
N GLU A 84 0.05 2.47 -0.85
CA GLU A 84 0.11 1.51 -1.95
C GLU A 84 -0.25 2.08 -3.33
N GLY A 85 -0.70 3.34 -3.43
CA GLY A 85 -1.04 3.97 -4.71
C GLY A 85 -2.39 3.54 -5.31
N HIS A 86 -3.36 3.12 -4.49
CA HIS A 86 -4.75 2.92 -4.89
C HIS A 86 -5.60 4.19 -4.89
N ASN A 87 -5.18 5.32 -4.34
CA ASN A 87 -6.01 6.54 -4.35
C ASN A 87 -5.14 7.78 -4.39
N PHE A 88 -5.38 8.68 -5.36
CA PHE A 88 -4.59 9.89 -5.60
C PHE A 88 -5.44 11.13 -5.31
N GLN A 89 -5.01 11.93 -4.33
CA GLN A 89 -5.60 13.23 -4.05
C GLN A 89 -4.89 14.30 -4.88
N VAL A 90 -5.68 15.11 -5.57
CA VAL A 90 -5.17 16.17 -6.44
C VAL A 90 -6.05 17.42 -6.36
N SER A 91 -5.45 18.57 -6.66
CA SER A 91 -6.17 19.85 -6.76
C SER A 91 -6.28 20.30 -8.22
N ASN A 92 -7.36 21.02 -8.51
CA ASN A 92 -7.67 21.59 -9.82
C ASN A 92 -7.55 20.56 -10.95
N LEU A 93 -8.25 19.43 -10.81
CA LEU A 93 -8.30 18.38 -11.82
C LEU A 93 -9.10 18.87 -13.04
N GLN A 94 -8.40 19.05 -14.15
CA GLN A 94 -8.98 19.35 -15.44
C GLN A 94 -9.59 18.08 -16.04
N THR A 95 -10.91 18.10 -16.20
CA THR A 95 -11.67 17.07 -16.89
C THR A 95 -12.31 17.64 -18.16
N PRO A 96 -12.82 16.78 -19.07
CA PRO A 96 -13.57 17.26 -20.24
C PRO A 96 -14.82 18.08 -19.89
N LEU A 97 -15.37 17.88 -18.68
CA LEU A 97 -16.58 18.57 -18.22
C LEU A 97 -16.28 19.88 -17.48
N GLY A 98 -15.00 20.17 -17.21
CA GLY A 98 -14.55 21.34 -16.45
C GLY A 98 -13.54 20.99 -15.36
N VAL A 99 -13.32 21.95 -14.46
CA VAL A 99 -12.33 21.84 -13.38
C VAL A 99 -12.98 21.39 -12.08
N GLN A 100 -12.45 20.33 -11.49
CA GLN A 100 -12.77 19.91 -10.12
C GLN A 100 -11.71 20.48 -9.17
N LYS A 101 -12.11 21.32 -8.22
CA LYS A 101 -11.18 21.98 -7.29
C LYS A 101 -10.36 20.99 -6.47
N GLU A 102 -11.00 19.94 -5.97
CA GLU A 102 -10.37 18.85 -5.24
C GLU A 102 -10.96 17.53 -5.75
N ALA A 103 -10.11 16.53 -5.98
CA ALA A 103 -10.54 15.23 -6.48
C ALA A 103 -9.72 14.10 -5.86
N LEU A 104 -10.39 12.96 -5.68
CA LEU A 104 -9.77 11.68 -5.32
C LEU A 104 -9.93 10.73 -6.49
N ILE A 105 -8.84 10.43 -7.20
CA ILE A 105 -8.84 9.49 -8.31
C ILE A 105 -8.48 8.11 -7.77
N ARG A 106 -9.31 7.10 -8.05
CA ARG A 106 -9.04 5.73 -7.61
C ARG A 106 -8.03 5.08 -8.56
N GLY A 107 -7.07 4.36 -7.98
CA GLY A 107 -6.03 3.60 -8.65
C GLY A 107 -6.55 2.62 -9.69
N PRO A 108 -7.65 1.88 -9.44
CA PRO A 108 -8.26 1.02 -10.45
C PRO A 108 -8.80 1.76 -11.68
N ASP A 109 -8.98 3.08 -11.63
CA ASP A 109 -9.41 3.89 -12.78
C ASP A 109 -8.20 4.40 -13.61
N ILE A 110 -6.97 4.31 -13.06
CA ILE A 110 -5.73 4.84 -13.64
C ILE A 110 -4.96 3.75 -14.37
N ILE A 111 -4.54 4.04 -15.61
CA ILE A 111 -3.61 3.22 -16.38
C ILE A 111 -2.17 3.66 -16.10
N SER A 112 -1.93 4.96 -16.10
CA SER A 112 -0.62 5.55 -15.82
C SER A 112 -0.75 6.97 -15.32
N TYR A 113 0.28 7.45 -14.62
CA TYR A 113 0.43 8.86 -14.30
C TYR A 113 1.85 9.32 -14.63
N ALA A 114 2.00 10.58 -15.02
CA ALA A 114 3.27 11.18 -15.38
C ALA A 114 3.38 12.60 -14.83
N PHE A 115 4.58 12.95 -14.39
CA PHE A 115 4.94 14.27 -13.87
C PHE A 115 6.37 14.59 -14.32
N HIS A 116 6.71 15.87 -14.35
CA HIS A 116 8.07 16.33 -14.65
C HIS A 116 8.72 16.84 -13.36
N LEU A 117 9.93 16.36 -13.07
CA LEU A 117 10.73 16.79 -11.92
C LEU A 117 11.37 18.16 -12.13
#